data_AF-A0AAJ6VZX1-F1
#
_entry.id   AF-A0AAJ6VZX1-F1
#
_cell.length_a   1.000
_cell.length_b   1.000
_cell.length_c   1.000
_cell.angle_alpha   90.00
_cell.angle_beta   90.00
_cell.angle_gamma   90.00
#
_symmetry.space_group_name_H-M   'P 1'
#
loop_
_entity.id
_entity.type
_entity.pdbx_description
1 polymer ?
#
loop_
_entity_poly.entity_id
_entity_poly.type
_entity_poly.pdbx_seq_one_letter_code
_entity_poly.pdbx_strand_id
1 'polypeptide(L)'
;MLLAQNDDVALPKLSFGMLNLIFGRSKSVTINEADPSYKCIYLGNVITPWAKNIESAANTLWNNHVRRQVSTQMKVSLTRQGIKAWTEQHGLTEYWASRITFCAVSPQQPSMFCWVYRHETTRNLKQELRCHAVLCSKASQMEDQLQQRLCEALQEFRREKIAAQRARLLTGHTNARRQMLSTGTSNYRRPRVLKLDSIEETIEATPEDDNDNVSQESGYASVSI
;
A
#
# COMPACT_ATOMS: atom_id res chain seq x y z
N MET A 1 20.08 -80.87 32.00
CA MET A 1 20.09 -80.86 30.52
C MET A 1 19.38 -79.59 30.07
N LEU A 2 20.15 -78.66 29.50
CA LEU A 2 19.81 -77.58 28.54
C LEU A 2 18.61 -76.62 28.75
N LEU A 3 18.99 -75.37 29.08
CA LEU A 3 18.67 -74.07 28.45
C LEU A 3 17.48 -73.90 27.48
N ALA A 4 16.67 -72.86 27.74
CA ALA A 4 16.23 -71.78 26.82
C ALA A 4 15.26 -70.86 27.62
N GLN A 5 15.61 -69.64 28.04
CA GLN A 5 15.78 -68.41 27.27
C GLN A 5 14.52 -68.01 26.48
N ASN A 6 13.81 -66.99 26.98
CA ASN A 6 12.83 -66.21 26.24
C ASN A 6 13.07 -64.73 26.56
N ASP A 7 13.59 -64.03 25.55
CA ASP A 7 13.85 -62.61 25.51
C ASP A 7 12.58 -61.83 25.05
N ASP A 8 12.53 -60.55 25.47
CA ASP A 8 11.75 -59.42 24.92
C ASP A 8 10.21 -59.44 25.06
N VAL A 9 9.51 -58.35 25.40
CA VAL A 9 9.58 -57.02 24.76
C VAL A 9 9.28 -55.92 25.78
N ALA A 10 10.23 -55.02 25.99
CA ALA A 10 9.97 -53.72 26.61
C ALA A 10 9.25 -52.80 25.61
N LEU A 11 7.96 -52.56 25.81
CA LEU A 11 7.23 -51.54 25.06
C LEU A 11 7.77 -50.15 25.44
N PRO A 12 8.23 -49.32 24.48
CA PRO A 12 8.63 -47.96 24.79
C PRO A 12 7.39 -47.19 25.24
N LYS A 13 7.43 -46.67 26.47
CA LYS A 13 6.48 -45.66 26.96
C LYS A 13 6.69 -44.40 26.13
N LEU A 14 5.97 -44.30 25.01
CA LEU A 14 5.90 -43.07 24.22
C LEU A 14 5.41 -41.96 25.15
N SER A 15 6.31 -41.05 25.48
CA SER A 15 5.99 -39.91 26.31
C SER A 15 4.95 -39.07 25.58
N PHE A 16 3.90 -38.69 26.31
CA PHE A 16 2.86 -37.75 25.86
C PHE A 16 3.42 -36.40 25.36
N GLY A 17 4.74 -36.15 25.46
CA GLY A 17 5.40 -34.94 24.97
C GLY A 17 5.56 -34.85 23.45
N MET A 18 5.51 -35.96 22.71
CA MET A 18 5.73 -35.94 21.25
C MET A 18 4.48 -35.63 20.39
N LEU A 19 3.28 -35.69 20.96
CA LEU A 19 2.05 -35.40 20.21
C LEU A 19 1.79 -33.89 20.03
N ASN A 20 2.36 -33.04 20.89
CA ASN A 20 2.26 -31.57 20.76
C ASN A 20 3.14 -30.98 19.65
N LEU A 21 3.97 -31.80 18.99
CA LEU A 21 4.80 -31.38 17.85
C LEU A 21 4.10 -31.56 16.50
N ILE A 22 3.04 -32.38 16.44
CA ILE A 22 2.33 -32.76 15.21
C ILE A 22 1.05 -31.94 15.03
N PHE A 23 0.40 -31.52 16.12
CA PHE A 23 -0.66 -30.51 16.07
C PHE A 23 -0.02 -29.12 15.97
N GLY A 24 0.41 -28.81 14.75
CA GLY A 24 1.05 -27.56 14.38
C GLY A 24 0.33 -26.35 14.97
N ARG A 25 1.15 -25.41 15.49
CA ARG A 25 0.74 -24.07 15.91
C ARG A 25 -0.35 -23.52 14.97
N SER A 26 -1.61 -23.59 15.36
CA SER A 26 -2.68 -22.94 14.61
C SER A 26 -2.39 -21.44 14.66
N LYS A 27 -1.91 -20.88 13.55
CA LYS A 27 -1.76 -19.44 13.44
C LYS A 27 -3.18 -18.89 13.39
N SER A 28 -3.65 -18.34 14.51
CA SER A 28 -4.91 -17.61 14.54
C SER A 28 -4.79 -16.45 13.55
N VAL A 29 -5.59 -16.49 12.49
CA VAL A 29 -5.71 -15.38 11.55
C VAL A 29 -6.80 -14.48 12.09
N THR A 30 -6.41 -13.39 12.75
CA THR A 30 -7.36 -12.33 13.10
C THR A 30 -7.75 -11.62 11.81
N ILE A 31 -8.94 -11.93 11.30
CA ILE A 31 -9.51 -11.24 10.14
C ILE A 31 -9.78 -9.80 10.59
N ASN A 32 -9.20 -8.83 9.88
CA ASN A 32 -9.37 -7.42 10.21
C ASN A 32 -10.83 -7.02 10.01
N GLU A 33 -11.39 -6.32 11.00
CA GLU A 33 -12.68 -5.66 10.87
C GLU A 33 -12.65 -4.63 9.74
N ALA A 34 -13.79 -4.45 9.07
CA ALA A 34 -13.93 -3.47 8.01
C ALA A 34 -13.64 -2.05 8.51
N ASP A 35 -12.95 -1.25 7.69
CA ASP A 35 -12.60 0.12 8.06
C ASP A 35 -13.87 1.00 8.22
N PRO A 36 -14.05 1.67 9.37
CA PRO A 36 -15.26 2.45 9.64
C PRO A 36 -15.36 3.64 8.69
N SER A 37 -16.57 3.85 8.17
CA SER A 37 -16.89 4.90 7.20
C SER A 37 -17.96 5.84 7.75
N TYR A 38 -17.73 7.14 7.59
CA TYR A 38 -18.57 8.22 8.11
C TYR A 38 -19.04 9.11 6.96
N LYS A 39 -20.32 9.50 6.99
CA LYS A 39 -20.86 10.53 6.10
C LYS A 39 -20.71 11.87 6.81
N CYS A 40 -20.05 12.81 6.16
CA CYS A 40 -19.66 14.08 6.73
C CYS A 40 -19.91 15.22 5.73
N ILE A 41 -19.98 16.45 6.21
CA ILE A 41 -19.97 17.65 5.37
C ILE A 41 -18.55 18.23 5.39
N TYR A 42 -17.95 18.42 4.22
CA TYR A 42 -16.63 19.02 4.11
C TYR A 42 -16.69 20.53 4.25
N LEU A 43 -15.93 21.07 5.21
CA LEU A 43 -15.86 22.51 5.49
C LEU A 43 -14.73 23.21 4.71
N GLY A 44 -13.77 22.44 4.22
CA GLY A 44 -12.62 22.94 3.49
C GLY A 44 -11.29 22.66 4.18
N ASN A 45 -10.27 23.40 3.75
CA ASN A 45 -8.94 23.36 4.34
C ASN A 45 -8.36 24.77 4.46
N VAL A 46 -7.48 24.96 5.43
CA VAL A 46 -6.74 26.20 5.65
C VAL A 46 -5.30 25.88 6.05
N ILE A 47 -4.37 26.73 5.61
CA ILE A 47 -2.97 26.62 6.00
C ILE A 47 -2.85 26.95 7.49
N THR A 48 -2.14 26.11 8.24
CA THR A 48 -1.85 26.36 9.65
C THR A 48 -0.34 26.45 9.86
N PRO A 49 0.18 27.41 10.63
CA PRO A 49 1.61 27.48 10.94
C PRO A 49 2.01 26.39 11.96
N TRP A 50 1.06 25.86 12.73
CA TRP A 50 1.35 24.98 13.86
C TRP A 50 0.59 23.65 13.76
N ALA A 51 1.31 22.55 14.01
CA ALA A 51 0.73 21.20 13.94
C ALA A 51 -0.25 20.89 15.08
N LYS A 52 -0.08 21.52 16.25
CA LYS A 52 -0.82 21.19 17.48
C LYS A 52 -2.02 22.11 17.79
N ASN A 53 -2.20 23.20 17.04
CA ASN A 53 -3.31 24.13 17.30
C ASN A 53 -4.28 24.11 16.11
N ILE A 54 -5.42 23.46 16.31
CA ILE A 54 -6.51 23.42 15.33
C ILE A 54 -7.55 24.50 15.56
N GLU A 55 -7.56 25.19 16.70
CA GLU A 55 -8.65 26.09 17.11
C GLU A 55 -8.80 27.28 16.15
N SER A 56 -7.70 27.99 15.88
CA SER A 56 -7.71 29.14 14.96
C SER A 56 -8.14 28.73 13.54
N ALA A 57 -7.65 27.58 13.07
CA ALA A 57 -8.00 27.02 11.78
C ALA A 57 -9.48 26.58 11.72
N ALA A 58 -9.97 25.92 12.78
CA ALA A 58 -11.35 25.47 12.90
C ALA A 58 -12.31 26.67 12.89
N ASN A 59 -12.01 27.73 13.64
CA ASN A 59 -12.84 28.94 13.68
C ASN A 59 -12.90 29.61 12.31
N THR A 60 -11.76 29.67 11.60
CA THR A 60 -11.70 30.21 10.24
C THR A 60 -12.55 29.39 9.27
N LEU A 61 -12.45 28.06 9.33
CA LEU A 61 -13.24 27.16 8.48
C LEU A 61 -14.73 27.23 8.79
N TRP A 62 -15.09 27.31 10.07
CA TRP A 62 -16.48 27.48 10.51
C TRP A 62 -17.09 28.78 10.00
N ASN A 63 -16.41 29.91 10.20
CA ASN A 63 -16.86 31.21 9.72
C ASN A 63 -17.02 31.24 8.19
N ASN A 64 -16.10 30.59 7.47
CA ASN A 64 -16.19 30.46 6.02
C ASN A 64 -17.37 29.60 5.58
N HIS A 65 -17.70 28.53 6.31
CA HIS A 65 -18.85 27.69 6.03
C HIS A 65 -20.17 28.45 6.21
N VAL A 66 -20.32 29.16 7.34
CA VAL A 66 -21.50 30.00 7.63
C VAL A 66 -21.72 31.03 6.53
N ARG A 67 -20.65 31.61 5.97
CA ARG A 67 -20.72 32.56 4.86
C ARG A 67 -21.05 31.92 3.51
N ARG A 68 -20.52 30.73 3.23
CA ARG A 68 -20.65 30.07 1.91
C ARG A 68 -22.02 29.45 1.67
N GLN A 69 -22.75 29.06 2.71
CA GLN A 69 -24.07 28.37 2.68
C GLN A 69 -24.17 27.09 1.82
N VAL A 70 -23.16 26.77 1.02
CA VAL A 70 -23.04 25.52 0.26
C VAL A 70 -22.38 24.45 1.11
N SER A 71 -22.92 23.23 1.06
CA SER A 71 -22.39 22.07 1.77
C SER A 71 -21.89 21.03 0.78
N THR A 72 -20.60 20.68 0.88
CA THR A 72 -20.02 19.60 0.07
C THR A 72 -20.11 18.30 0.85
N GLN A 73 -20.83 17.31 0.32
CA GLN A 73 -20.91 15.98 0.94
C GLN A 73 -19.59 15.24 0.79
N MET A 74 -19.21 14.51 1.83
CA MET A 74 -17.95 13.79 1.89
C MET A 74 -18.11 12.48 2.66
N LYS A 75 -17.50 11.41 2.17
CA LYS A 75 -17.41 10.13 2.89
C LYS A 75 -15.98 9.96 3.40
N VAL A 76 -15.81 9.86 4.71
CA VAL A 76 -14.51 9.69 5.36
C VAL A 76 -14.40 8.28 5.92
N SER A 77 -13.40 7.53 5.49
CA SER A 77 -13.13 6.17 5.97
C SER A 77 -11.79 6.14 6.71
N LEU A 78 -11.78 5.64 7.94
CA LEU A 78 -10.57 5.56 8.76
C LEU A 78 -9.92 4.19 8.55
N THR A 79 -8.75 4.18 7.93
CA THR A 79 -8.01 2.97 7.59
C THR A 79 -6.77 2.83 8.48
N ARG A 80 -6.15 1.65 8.51
CA ARG A 80 -4.86 1.48 9.22
C ARG A 80 -3.73 2.34 8.64
N GLN A 81 -3.82 2.70 7.35
CA GLN A 81 -2.80 3.48 6.66
C GLN A 81 -3.05 4.99 6.74
N GLY A 82 -4.17 5.43 7.35
CA GLY A 82 -4.58 6.83 7.43
C GLY A 82 -6.05 7.04 7.07
N ILE A 83 -6.37 8.13 6.39
CA ILE A 83 -7.76 8.51 6.08
C ILE A 83 -8.01 8.41 4.58
N LYS A 84 -9.14 7.82 4.19
CA LYS A 84 -9.66 7.85 2.82
C LYS A 84 -10.88 8.74 2.75
N ALA A 85 -10.81 9.75 1.91
CA ALA A 85 -11.73 10.86 1.83
C ALA A 85 -12.34 10.89 0.44
N TRP A 86 -13.62 10.55 0.29
CA TRP A 86 -14.30 10.59 -0.99
C TRP A 86 -15.26 11.78 -1.07
N THR A 87 -15.19 12.51 -2.18
CA THR A 87 -16.12 13.60 -2.50
C THR A 87 -16.58 13.45 -3.94
N GLU A 88 -17.76 13.95 -4.27
CA GLU A 88 -18.27 13.93 -5.65
C GLU A 88 -17.42 14.79 -6.60
N GLN A 89 -16.89 15.91 -6.10
CA GLN A 89 -16.14 16.87 -6.91
C GLN A 89 -14.68 16.45 -7.16
N HIS A 90 -14.00 15.87 -6.17
CA HIS A 90 -12.57 15.54 -6.25
C HIS A 90 -12.29 14.03 -6.26
N GLY A 91 -13.32 13.19 -6.16
CA GLY A 91 -13.16 11.75 -6.06
C GLY A 91 -12.49 11.31 -4.76
N LEU A 92 -11.70 10.23 -4.84
CA LEU A 92 -10.98 9.66 -3.71
C LEU A 92 -9.67 10.41 -3.44
N THR A 93 -9.56 10.97 -2.25
CA THR A 93 -8.35 11.57 -1.69
C THR A 93 -7.83 10.70 -0.55
N GLU A 94 -6.54 10.37 -0.56
CA GLU A 94 -5.92 9.54 0.48
C GLU A 94 -4.94 10.36 1.31
N TYR A 95 -5.14 10.37 2.63
CA TYR A 95 -4.26 10.99 3.61
C TYR A 95 -3.50 9.92 4.38
N TRP A 96 -2.23 9.73 4.02
CA TRP A 96 -1.32 8.81 4.69
C TRP A 96 -1.06 9.17 6.16
N ALA A 97 -1.11 8.17 7.05
CA ALA A 97 -0.83 8.27 8.47
C ALA A 97 0.53 8.91 8.76
N SER A 98 1.55 8.61 7.94
CA SER A 98 2.90 9.19 8.05
C SER A 98 2.94 10.70 7.86
N ARG A 99 1.92 11.31 7.24
CA ARG A 99 1.83 12.75 6.98
C ARG A 99 0.77 13.46 7.83
N ILE A 100 -0.09 12.73 8.52
CA ILE A 100 -1.02 13.30 9.50
C ILE A 100 -0.23 13.63 10.77
N THR A 101 -0.26 14.89 11.20
CA THR A 101 0.50 15.35 12.36
C THR A 101 -0.33 15.43 13.63
N PHE A 102 -1.62 15.71 13.49
CA PHE A 102 -2.53 15.91 14.61
C PHE A 102 -3.98 15.72 14.14
N CYS A 103 -4.84 15.24 15.03
CA CYS A 103 -6.27 15.15 14.83
C CYS A 103 -6.97 15.46 16.15
N ALA A 104 -8.07 16.20 16.09
CA ALA A 104 -8.92 16.44 17.24
C ALA A 104 -10.30 16.97 16.83
N VAL A 105 -11.29 16.83 17.71
CA VAL A 105 -12.55 17.54 17.62
C VAL A 105 -12.37 19.00 18.06
N SER A 106 -13.08 19.92 17.40
CA SER A 106 -13.05 21.34 17.79
C SER A 106 -13.71 21.54 19.15
N PRO A 107 -13.05 22.17 20.14
CA PRO A 107 -13.66 22.45 21.45
C PRO A 107 -14.90 23.35 21.36
N GLN A 108 -14.94 24.23 20.36
CA GLN A 108 -16.04 25.17 20.16
C GLN A 108 -17.22 24.54 19.40
N GLN A 109 -16.97 23.47 18.64
CA GLN A 109 -17.97 22.81 17.80
C GLN A 109 -17.79 21.29 17.89
N PRO A 110 -18.48 20.61 18.83
CA PRO A 110 -18.30 19.17 19.09
C PRO A 110 -18.62 18.24 17.91
N SER A 111 -19.34 18.72 16.91
CA SER A 111 -19.62 17.98 15.66
C SER A 111 -18.54 18.15 14.60
N MET A 112 -17.53 19.01 14.84
CA MET A 112 -16.49 19.34 13.89
C MET A 112 -15.23 18.55 14.19
N PHE A 113 -14.88 17.65 13.28
CA PHE A 113 -13.65 16.86 13.34
C PHE A 113 -12.58 17.49 12.44
N CYS A 114 -11.37 17.67 12.97
CA CYS A 114 -10.26 18.30 12.29
C CYS A 114 -9.03 17.40 12.26
N TRP A 115 -8.27 17.42 11.16
CA TRP A 115 -6.95 16.82 11.07
C TRP A 115 -5.97 17.72 10.34
N VAL A 116 -4.71 17.68 10.77
CA VAL A 116 -3.63 18.44 10.15
C VAL A 116 -2.79 17.50 9.30
N TYR A 117 -2.64 17.85 8.02
CA TYR A 117 -1.90 17.09 7.04
C TYR A 117 -0.71 17.89 6.51
N ARG A 118 0.44 17.23 6.40
CA ARG A 118 1.62 17.74 5.69
C ARG A 118 1.45 17.58 4.19
N HIS A 119 1.32 18.70 3.49
CA HIS A 119 1.33 18.78 2.04
C HIS A 119 2.74 19.10 1.53
N GLU A 120 3.14 18.44 0.45
CA GLU A 120 4.37 18.75 -0.27
C GLU A 120 4.04 19.76 -1.36
N THR A 121 4.46 21.02 -1.17
CA THR A 121 4.20 22.05 -2.18
C THR A 121 5.22 21.93 -3.31
N THR A 122 4.74 21.56 -4.50
CA THR A 122 5.55 21.31 -5.71
C THR A 122 6.48 22.47 -6.08
N ARG A 123 6.09 23.71 -5.75
CA ARG A 123 6.84 24.92 -6.15
C ARG A 123 8.06 25.22 -5.28
N ASN A 124 8.05 24.85 -4.00
CA ASN A 124 9.03 25.37 -3.04
C ASN A 124 9.80 24.31 -2.25
N LEU A 125 9.56 23.01 -2.49
CA LEU A 125 10.07 21.89 -1.66
C LEU A 125 9.76 22.05 -0.15
N LYS A 126 8.94 23.04 0.21
CA LYS A 126 8.60 23.42 1.56
C LYS A 126 7.37 22.61 1.96
N GLN A 127 7.49 21.90 3.07
CA GLN A 127 6.37 21.21 3.67
C GLN A 127 5.42 22.24 4.27
N GLU A 128 4.15 22.17 3.88
CA GLU A 128 3.10 23.04 4.36
C GLU A 128 2.11 22.24 5.19
N LEU A 129 1.71 22.78 6.34
CA LEU A 129 0.67 22.16 7.16
C LEU A 129 -0.68 22.75 6.77
N ARG A 130 -1.64 21.88 6.46
CA ARG A 130 -3.04 22.27 6.26
C ARG A 130 -3.93 21.57 7.24
N CYS A 131 -4.80 22.34 7.89
CA CYS A 131 -5.89 21.81 8.67
C CYS A 131 -7.07 21.56 7.73
N HIS A 132 -7.60 20.34 7.77
CA HIS A 132 -8.83 19.94 7.11
C HIS A 132 -9.90 19.76 8.17
N ALA A 133 -11.13 20.16 7.85
CA ALA A 133 -12.24 19.98 8.77
C ALA A 133 -13.49 19.46 8.10
N VAL A 134 -14.24 18.65 8.86
CA VAL A 134 -15.51 18.06 8.46
C VAL A 134 -16.51 18.14 9.61
N LEU A 135 -17.80 18.25 9.28
CA LEU A 135 -18.88 18.06 10.24
C LEU A 135 -19.37 16.62 10.19
N CYS A 136 -19.41 15.97 11.34
CA CYS A 136 -19.90 14.61 11.52
C CYS A 136 -20.67 14.50 12.84
N SER A 137 -21.72 13.68 12.86
CA SER A 137 -22.45 13.37 14.09
C SER A 137 -21.61 12.55 15.09
N LYS A 138 -20.61 11.81 14.60
CA LYS A 138 -19.74 10.92 15.38
C LYS A 138 -18.30 11.44 15.46
N ALA A 139 -18.12 12.76 15.51
CA ALA A 139 -16.81 13.40 15.46
C ALA A 139 -15.85 12.92 16.57
N SER A 140 -16.32 12.79 17.81
CA SER A 140 -15.50 12.28 18.94
C SER A 140 -15.06 10.83 18.73
N GLN A 141 -15.96 9.94 18.26
CA GLN A 141 -15.59 8.56 17.93
C GLN A 141 -14.55 8.51 16.80
N MET A 142 -14.63 9.41 15.81
CA MET A 142 -13.65 9.49 14.73
C MET A 142 -12.27 9.91 15.25
N GLU A 143 -12.21 10.86 16.18
CA GLU A 143 -10.97 11.29 16.83
C GLU A 143 -10.30 10.12 17.56
N ASP A 144 -11.02 9.46 18.45
CA ASP A 144 -10.47 8.35 19.24
C ASP A 144 -9.96 7.22 18.33
N GLN A 145 -10.77 6.83 17.33
CA GLN A 145 -10.40 5.78 16.39
C GLN A 145 -9.19 6.15 15.52
N LEU A 146 -9.13 7.39 15.02
CA LEU A 146 -8.00 7.81 14.22
C LEU A 146 -6.73 7.89 15.08
N GLN A 147 -6.82 8.47 16.28
CA GLN A 147 -5.69 8.56 17.19
C GLN A 147 -5.16 7.19 17.57
N GLN A 148 -6.04 6.24 17.88
CA GLN A 148 -5.67 4.84 18.13
C GLN A 148 -4.95 4.24 16.92
N ARG A 149 -5.52 4.36 15.71
CA ARG A 149 -4.94 3.80 14.48
C ARG A 149 -3.59 4.44 14.14
N LEU A 150 -3.42 5.74 14.36
CA LEU A 150 -2.14 6.42 14.17
C LEU A 150 -1.08 5.92 15.15
N CYS A 151 -1.46 5.70 16.42
CA CYS A 151 -0.58 5.09 17.42
C CYS A 151 -0.17 3.66 17.02
N GLU A 152 -1.12 2.82 16.59
CA GLU A 152 -0.86 1.46 16.11
C GLU A 152 0.06 1.47 14.88
N ALA A 153 -0.21 2.33 13.90
CA ALA A 153 0.62 2.47 12.71
C ALA A 153 2.05 2.90 13.05
N LEU A 154 2.23 3.80 14.02
CA LEU A 154 3.55 4.20 14.51
C LEU A 154 4.29 3.06 15.21
N GLN A 155 3.59 2.25 16.00
CA GLN A 155 4.16 1.07 16.63
C GLN A 155 4.61 0.03 15.61
N GLU A 156 3.78 -0.21 14.58
CA GLU A 156 4.12 -1.11 13.48
C GLU A 156 5.37 -0.62 12.74
N PHE A 157 5.39 0.67 12.39
CA PHE A 157 6.55 1.27 11.73
C PHE A 157 7.84 1.11 12.55
N ARG A 158 7.77 1.33 13.87
CA ARG A 158 8.93 1.13 14.77
C ARG A 158 9.37 -0.33 14.79
N ARG A 159 8.42 -1.27 14.87
CA ARG A 159 8.68 -2.71 14.85
C ARG A 159 9.36 -3.12 13.56
N GLU A 160 8.85 -2.63 12.42
CA GLU A 160 9.41 -2.88 11.09
C GLU A 160 10.83 -2.31 10.97
N LYS A 161 11.10 -1.10 11.46
CA LYS A 161 12.45 -0.51 11.46
C LYS A 161 13.44 -1.34 12.28
N ILE A 162 13.05 -1.81 13.46
CA ILE A 162 13.88 -2.69 14.29
C ILE A 162 14.12 -4.03 13.59
N ALA A 163 13.08 -4.63 13.02
CA ALA A 163 13.19 -5.90 12.29
C ALA A 163 14.13 -5.78 11.08
N ALA A 164 14.00 -4.71 10.30
CA ALA A 164 14.89 -4.44 9.17
C ALA A 164 16.35 -4.24 9.60
N GLN A 165 16.59 -3.54 10.72
CA GLN A 165 17.94 -3.40 11.27
C GLN A 165 18.52 -4.74 11.75
N ARG A 166 17.74 -5.56 12.46
CA ARG A 166 18.15 -6.90 12.91
C ARG A 166 18.45 -7.82 11.74
N ALA A 167 17.65 -7.78 10.68
CA ALA A 167 17.89 -8.56 9.46
C ALA A 167 19.24 -8.20 8.80
N ARG A 168 19.61 -6.91 8.78
CA ARG A 168 20.92 -6.46 8.28
C ARG A 168 22.09 -6.99 9.11
N LEU A 169 21.98 -6.94 10.44
CA LEU A 169 23.02 -7.45 11.35
C LEU A 169 23.20 -8.97 11.22
N LEU A 170 22.09 -9.71 11.15
CA LEU A 170 22.13 -11.16 10.95
C LEU A 170 22.73 -11.52 9.58
N THR A 171 22.43 -10.75 8.54
CA THR A 171 23.01 -10.95 7.20
C THR A 171 24.51 -10.67 7.18
N GLY A 172 24.98 -9.66 7.93
CA GLY A 172 26.41 -9.32 8.06
C GLY A 172 27.26 -10.37 8.78
N HIS A 173 26.65 -11.33 9.48
CA HIS A 173 27.32 -12.48 10.11
C HIS A 173 27.06 -13.81 9.39
N THR A 174 26.41 -13.79 8.23
CA THR A 174 26.19 -14.99 7.42
C THR A 174 27.22 -15.07 6.29
N ASN A 175 27.69 -16.28 6.03
CA ASN A 175 28.54 -16.64 4.90
C ASN A 175 27.99 -16.03 3.59
N ALA A 176 28.88 -15.48 2.76
CA ALA A 176 28.59 -14.64 1.58
C ALA A 176 27.45 -15.16 0.68
N ARG A 177 27.27 -16.48 0.59
CA ARG A 177 26.17 -17.15 -0.12
C ARG A 177 24.77 -16.75 0.40
N ARG A 178 24.55 -16.68 1.72
CA ARG A 178 23.25 -16.25 2.28
C ARG A 178 23.01 -14.74 2.11
N GLN A 179 24.07 -13.94 2.16
CA GLN A 179 24.01 -12.51 1.87
C GLN A 179 23.62 -12.22 0.41
N MET A 180 24.13 -13.01 -0.54
CA MET A 180 23.72 -12.93 -1.95
C MET A 180 22.28 -13.40 -2.20
N LEU A 181 21.80 -14.40 -1.47
CA LEU A 181 20.42 -14.90 -1.61
C LEU A 181 19.39 -13.99 -0.93
N SER A 182 19.78 -13.23 0.11
CA SER A 182 18.91 -12.26 0.79
C SER A 182 18.54 -11.05 -0.07
N THR A 183 19.30 -10.73 -1.12
CA THR A 183 19.00 -9.63 -2.05
C THR A 183 18.04 -10.04 -3.18
N GLY A 184 17.63 -11.32 -3.23
CA GLY A 184 16.74 -11.84 -4.27
C GLY A 184 15.35 -11.18 -4.31
N THR A 185 14.87 -10.63 -3.18
CA THR A 185 13.57 -9.92 -3.15
C THR A 185 13.68 -8.43 -3.51
N SER A 186 14.86 -7.81 -3.42
CA SER A 186 15.08 -6.41 -3.85
C SER A 186 15.53 -6.30 -5.31
N ASN A 187 16.05 -7.37 -5.90
CA ASN A 187 16.50 -7.44 -7.29
C ASN A 187 15.52 -8.16 -8.22
N TYR A 188 14.35 -8.59 -7.72
CA TYR A 188 13.28 -9.09 -8.58
C TYR A 188 12.69 -7.94 -9.40
N ARG A 189 13.37 -7.59 -10.49
CA ARG A 189 12.77 -6.89 -11.60
C ARG A 189 11.90 -7.92 -12.29
N ARG A 190 10.56 -7.80 -12.19
CA ARG A 190 9.65 -8.54 -13.07
C ARG A 190 10.24 -8.44 -14.48
N PRO A 191 10.52 -9.56 -15.17
CA PRO A 191 10.95 -9.50 -16.55
C PRO A 191 10.01 -8.57 -17.28
N ARG A 192 10.56 -7.49 -17.87
CA ARG A 192 9.77 -6.69 -18.80
C ARG A 192 9.41 -7.66 -19.89
N VAL A 193 8.14 -8.01 -19.98
CA VAL A 193 7.62 -8.81 -21.09
C VAL A 193 7.98 -8.00 -22.33
N LEU A 194 9.04 -8.39 -23.02
CA LEU A 194 9.38 -7.85 -24.33
C LEU A 194 8.14 -8.17 -25.17
N LYS A 195 7.48 -7.11 -25.62
CA LYS A 195 6.29 -7.20 -26.45
C LYS A 195 6.63 -8.07 -27.66
N LEU A 196 5.82 -9.11 -27.87
CA LEU A 196 6.09 -10.22 -28.76
C LEU A 196 5.76 -9.83 -30.21
N ASP A 197 6.20 -8.65 -30.65
CA ASP A 197 5.78 -8.08 -31.95
C ASP A 197 6.94 -8.08 -32.97
N SER A 198 7.97 -8.91 -32.79
CA SER A 198 9.12 -8.94 -33.72
C SER A 198 9.73 -10.33 -33.83
N ILE A 199 8.95 -11.26 -34.35
CA ILE A 199 9.51 -12.43 -35.05
C ILE A 199 9.08 -12.25 -36.49
N GLU A 200 10.00 -11.76 -37.32
CA GLU A 200 9.82 -11.76 -38.77
C GLU A 200 10.22 -13.17 -39.25
N GLU A 201 9.26 -13.87 -39.82
CA GLU A 201 9.42 -15.22 -40.35
C GLU A 201 10.18 -15.13 -41.68
N THR A 202 11.49 -15.38 -41.65
CA THR A 202 12.28 -15.57 -42.87
C THR A 202 11.87 -16.88 -43.51
N ILE A 203 11.00 -16.80 -44.51
CA ILE A 203 10.64 -17.94 -45.35
C ILE A 203 11.85 -18.23 -46.25
N GLU A 204 12.54 -19.35 -46.01
CA GLU A 204 13.56 -19.88 -46.93
C GLU A 204 12.87 -20.29 -48.25
N ALA A 205 13.20 -19.59 -49.34
CA ALA A 205 12.85 -20.02 -50.68
C ALA A 205 13.86 -21.08 -51.14
N THR A 206 13.38 -22.30 -51.35
CA THR A 206 14.11 -23.39 -52.01
C THR A 206 14.33 -23.08 -53.50
N PRO A 207 15.50 -23.43 -54.09
CA PRO A 207 15.74 -23.25 -55.50
C PRO A 207 15.20 -24.45 -56.28
N GLU A 208 14.33 -24.22 -57.25
CA GLU A 208 14.08 -25.17 -58.34
C GLU A 208 14.24 -24.46 -59.68
N ASP A 209 15.29 -24.89 -60.39
CA ASP A 209 15.51 -24.69 -61.82
C ASP A 209 14.43 -25.42 -62.64
N ASP A 210 13.87 -24.78 -63.67
CA ASP A 210 14.06 -25.16 -65.08
C ASP A 210 13.03 -24.48 -66.02
N ASN A 211 13.60 -23.63 -66.88
CA ASN A 211 13.49 -23.65 -68.34
C ASN A 211 12.25 -23.15 -69.14
N ASP A 212 12.61 -22.45 -70.22
CA ASP A 212 11.97 -22.24 -71.52
C ASP A 212 10.91 -21.11 -71.79
N ASN A 213 11.45 -20.00 -72.31
CA ASN A 213 11.36 -19.54 -73.72
C ASN A 213 10.15 -18.72 -74.30
N VAL A 214 10.57 -17.65 -75.02
CA VAL A 214 9.97 -16.83 -76.10
C VAL A 214 8.67 -16.01 -75.87
N SER A 215 8.77 -14.67 -75.93
CA SER A 215 8.43 -13.80 -77.10
C SER A 215 8.24 -12.32 -76.74
N GLN A 216 8.90 -11.45 -77.52
CA GLN A 216 8.50 -10.13 -78.09
C GLN A 216 7.33 -9.36 -77.40
N GLU A 217 7.32 -8.04 -77.19
CA GLU A 217 7.69 -6.95 -78.11
C GLU A 217 7.47 -5.60 -77.36
N SER A 218 8.31 -4.60 -77.67
CA SER A 218 8.07 -3.13 -77.70
C SER A 218 7.26 -2.38 -76.63
N GLY A 219 7.72 -1.17 -76.25
CA GLY A 219 6.81 -0.13 -75.75
C GLY A 219 7.38 0.95 -74.83
N TYR A 220 7.95 1.98 -75.45
CA TYR A 220 8.29 3.33 -74.98
C TYR A 220 7.60 3.96 -73.74
N ALA A 221 8.42 4.81 -73.09
CA ALA A 221 8.15 6.14 -72.51
C ALA A 221 7.40 6.24 -71.17
N SER A 222 8.00 6.76 -70.09
CA SER A 222 8.39 8.16 -69.76
C SER A 222 7.30 8.97 -69.04
N VAL A 223 7.75 9.64 -67.97
CA VAL A 223 7.33 10.95 -67.44
C VAL A 223 6.16 10.97 -66.45
N SER A 224 6.57 11.24 -65.20
CA SER A 224 6.17 12.34 -64.32
C SER A 224 4.72 12.82 -64.32
N ILE A 225 4.15 12.90 -63.11
CA ILE A 225 3.98 14.16 -62.37
C ILE A 225 4.37 13.90 -60.91
#